data_AF-A0A7V4QAY6-F1
#
_entry.id   AF-A0A7V4QAY6-F1
#
_cell.length_a   1.000
_cell.length_b   1.000
_cell.length_c   1.000
_cell.angle_alpha   90.00
_cell.angle_beta   90.00
_cell.angle_gamma   90.00
#
_symmetry.space_group_name_H-M   'P 1'
#
loop_
_entity.id
_entity.type
_entity.pdbx_description
1 polymer ?
#
loop_
_entity_poly.entity_id
_entity_poly.type
_entity_poly.pdbx_seq_one_letter_code
_entity_poly.pdbx_strand_id
1 'polypeptide(L)'
;MLKKWPIYLISAIFLAPVLYSIIMAFKPEVTISMKHVDTNESSQVHPEKIYKKCAACHGANGDGSDGFPSLNTLGKQVLLEKMVSLQNSDSSSTNKAIMKIQLEGMSRATLEALAEYISTFKPNPNIKKQDKNFKEKKQEIELDTTCVNS
;
A
#
# COMPACT_ATOMS: atom_id res chain seq x y z
N MET A 1 79.39 2.89 35.20
CA MET A 1 78.43 1.78 35.09
C MET A 1 77.31 2.19 34.13
N LEU A 2 77.55 2.03 32.82
CA LEU A 2 76.66 2.48 31.74
C LEU A 2 75.67 1.35 31.40
N LYS A 3 74.40 1.54 31.76
CA LYS A 3 73.30 0.59 31.57
C LYS A 3 72.89 0.60 30.10
N LYS A 4 73.40 -0.36 29.30
CA LYS A 4 73.00 -0.58 27.91
C LYS A 4 71.52 -0.98 27.88
N TRP A 5 70.65 -0.06 27.44
CA TRP A 5 69.26 -0.39 27.11
C TRP A 5 69.21 -1.05 25.72
N PRO A 6 68.43 -2.14 25.55
CA PRO A 6 68.36 -2.87 24.29
C PRO A 6 67.67 -2.04 23.21
N ILE A 7 68.36 -1.87 22.08
CA ILE A 7 67.94 -1.16 20.86
C ILE A 7 66.78 -1.90 20.12
N TYR A 8 66.22 -2.96 20.72
CA TYR A 8 65.19 -3.82 20.13
C TYR A 8 63.75 -3.31 20.24
N LEU A 9 63.53 -2.02 20.50
CA LEU A 9 62.19 -1.42 20.51
C LEU A 9 61.82 -0.68 19.21
N ILE A 10 62.73 -0.60 18.24
CA ILE A 10 62.49 0.13 16.97
C ILE A 10 62.28 -0.82 15.77
N SER A 11 62.62 -2.12 15.87
CA SER A 11 62.48 -3.04 14.72
C SER A 11 61.10 -3.68 14.54
N ALA A 12 60.14 -3.42 15.45
CA ALA A 12 58.79 -3.99 15.36
C ALA A 12 57.80 -3.14 14.52
N ILE A 13 58.22 -1.97 14.03
CA ILE A 13 57.33 -1.05 13.27
C ILE A 13 57.38 -1.33 11.76
N PHE A 14 58.42 -1.98 11.24
CA PHE A 14 58.59 -2.20 9.80
C PHE A 14 58.06 -3.55 9.27
N LEU A 15 57.58 -4.45 10.13
CA LEU A 15 56.98 -5.74 9.70
C LEU A 15 55.44 -5.73 9.68
N ALA A 16 54.82 -4.68 10.22
CA ALA A 16 53.37 -4.48 10.18
C ALA A 16 52.77 -4.15 8.79
N PRO A 17 53.45 -3.49 7.83
CA PRO A 17 52.80 -3.14 6.56
C PRO A 17 52.62 -4.33 5.60
N VAL A 18 53.45 -5.38 5.72
CA VAL A 18 53.37 -6.55 4.82
C VAL A 18 52.17 -7.45 5.15
N LEU A 19 51.84 -7.60 6.43
CA LEU A 19 50.62 -8.33 6.83
C LEU A 19 49.34 -7.55 6.48
N TYR A 20 49.39 -6.22 6.48
CA TYR A 20 48.24 -5.37 6.13
C TYR A 20 47.85 -5.46 4.65
N SER A 21 48.80 -5.71 3.75
CA SER A 21 48.53 -5.88 2.32
C SER A 21 47.72 -7.13 1.97
N ILE A 22 47.81 -8.21 2.78
CA ILE A 22 47.07 -9.45 2.52
C ILE A 22 45.59 -9.31 2.90
N ILE A 23 45.26 -8.48 3.89
CA ILE A 23 43.87 -8.25 4.33
C ILE A 23 43.10 -7.36 3.33
N MET A 24 43.78 -6.54 2.52
CA MET A 24 43.13 -5.64 1.55
C MET A 24 42.72 -6.29 0.21
N ALA A 25 43.12 -7.54 -0.06
CA ALA A 25 42.73 -8.26 -1.27
C ALA A 25 41.40 -9.01 -1.16
N PHE A 26 40.87 -9.19 0.05
CA PHE A 26 39.52 -9.69 0.29
C PHE A 26 38.68 -8.52 0.79
N LYS A 27 38.30 -7.61 -0.12
CA LYS A 27 37.07 -6.83 0.07
C LYS A 27 35.93 -7.78 -0.30
N PRO A 28 35.27 -8.47 0.65
CA PRO A 28 33.93 -8.97 0.34
C PRO A 28 33.11 -7.75 -0.08
N GLU A 29 32.42 -7.87 -1.21
CA GLU A 29 31.52 -6.87 -1.75
C GLU A 29 30.52 -6.42 -0.66
N VAL A 30 30.85 -5.34 0.04
CA VAL A 30 29.80 -4.50 0.63
C VAL A 30 29.30 -3.67 -0.53
N THR A 31 28.47 -4.33 -1.33
CA THR A 31 27.39 -3.65 -2.01
C THR A 31 26.69 -2.84 -0.91
N ILE A 32 26.87 -1.52 -0.97
CA ILE A 32 25.91 -0.62 -0.35
C ILE A 32 24.62 -0.88 -1.12
N SER A 33 23.91 -1.90 -0.65
CA SER A 33 22.49 -2.08 -0.86
C SER A 33 21.88 -0.76 -0.41
N MET A 34 21.64 0.11 -1.38
CA MET A 34 20.58 1.08 -1.26
C MET A 34 19.38 0.26 -0.79
N LYS A 35 19.00 0.44 0.48
CA LYS A 35 17.63 0.20 0.92
C LYS A 35 16.77 1.18 0.14
N HIS A 36 16.53 0.89 -1.14
CA HIS A 36 15.53 1.55 -1.92
C HIS A 36 14.69 0.46 -2.55
N VAL A 37 13.44 0.45 -2.08
CA VAL A 37 12.38 -0.51 -2.34
C VAL A 37 12.62 -1.84 -1.61
N ASP A 38 12.11 -1.90 -0.38
CA ASP A 38 11.76 -3.16 0.26
C ASP A 38 10.62 -3.82 -0.55
N THR A 39 10.93 -4.36 -1.73
CA THR A 39 10.08 -5.37 -2.38
C THR A 39 10.24 -6.68 -1.61
N ASN A 40 9.73 -6.72 -0.38
CA ASN A 40 9.22 -7.95 0.23
C ASN A 40 7.69 -8.06 0.06
N GLU A 41 7.14 -7.27 -0.88
CA GLU A 41 5.73 -7.11 -1.23
C GLU A 41 5.11 -8.33 -1.93
N SER A 42 5.42 -9.51 -1.42
CA SER A 42 4.77 -10.77 -1.78
C SER A 42 4.78 -11.76 -0.62
N SER A 43 5.67 -11.62 0.36
CA SER A 43 5.85 -12.66 1.36
C SER A 43 4.97 -12.51 2.61
N GLN A 44 4.43 -11.33 2.94
CA GLN A 44 3.54 -11.15 4.10
C GLN A 44 2.50 -10.03 3.84
N VAL A 45 1.60 -10.25 2.87
CA VAL A 45 0.46 -9.33 2.69
C VAL A 45 -0.56 -9.62 3.80
N HIS A 46 -0.77 -8.64 4.68
CA HIS A 46 -1.74 -8.69 5.79
C HIS A 46 -2.98 -7.86 5.45
N PRO A 47 -3.90 -8.37 4.61
CA PRO A 47 -5.03 -7.60 4.11
C PRO A 47 -5.95 -7.08 5.23
N GLU A 48 -6.08 -7.83 6.33
CA GLU A 48 -6.84 -7.45 7.52
C GLU A 48 -6.31 -6.18 8.19
N LYS A 49 -4.98 -6.01 8.22
CA LYS A 49 -4.34 -4.82 8.79
C LYS A 49 -4.46 -3.62 7.87
N ILE A 50 -4.32 -3.84 6.57
CA ILE A 50 -4.43 -2.79 5.55
C ILE A 50 -5.88 -2.29 5.49
N TYR A 51 -6.85 -3.21 5.55
CA TYR A 51 -8.27 -2.90 5.50
C TYR A 51 -8.74 -2.00 6.65
N LYS A 52 -8.08 -2.00 7.81
CA LYS A 52 -8.41 -1.07 8.92
C LYS A 52 -8.41 0.39 8.48
N LYS A 53 -7.58 0.77 7.51
CA LYS A 53 -7.56 2.13 6.93
C LYS A 53 -8.78 2.37 6.05
N CYS A 54 -9.17 1.38 5.26
CA CYS A 54 -10.34 1.42 4.39
C CYS A 54 -11.65 1.49 5.20
N ALA A 55 -11.69 0.77 6.32
CA ALA A 55 -12.85 0.68 7.20
C ALA A 55 -13.25 2.03 7.82
N ALA A 56 -12.34 2.99 7.92
CA ALA A 56 -12.64 4.33 8.43
C ALA A 56 -13.71 5.05 7.60
N CYS A 57 -13.77 4.79 6.29
CA CYS A 57 -14.76 5.37 5.39
C CYS A 57 -15.76 4.35 4.84
N HIS A 58 -15.34 3.10 4.62
CA HIS A 58 -16.18 2.06 4.03
C HIS A 58 -16.87 1.16 5.06
N GLY A 59 -16.67 1.41 6.36
CA GLY A 59 -17.21 0.62 7.46
C GLY A 59 -16.43 -0.67 7.73
N ALA A 60 -16.62 -1.24 8.92
CA ALA A 60 -15.85 -2.41 9.38
C ALA A 60 -16.07 -3.69 8.54
N ASN A 61 -17.26 -3.85 7.95
CA ASN A 61 -17.59 -4.99 7.08
C ASN A 61 -17.81 -4.56 5.62
N GLY A 62 -17.33 -3.37 5.23
CA GLY A 62 -17.54 -2.85 3.87
C GLY A 62 -18.97 -2.43 3.57
N ASP A 63 -19.78 -2.11 4.59
CA ASP A 63 -21.18 -1.71 4.43
C ASP A 63 -21.34 -0.31 3.80
N GLY A 64 -20.28 0.50 3.77
CA GLY A 64 -20.32 1.90 3.31
C GLY A 64 -20.94 2.84 4.35
N SER A 65 -21.01 4.12 4.00
CA SER A 65 -21.64 5.19 4.81
C SER A 65 -22.19 6.30 3.91
N ASP A 66 -22.78 7.34 4.51
CA ASP A 66 -23.22 8.53 3.77
C ASP A 66 -22.03 9.19 3.05
N GLY A 67 -21.98 9.06 1.72
CA GLY A 67 -20.91 9.56 0.87
C GLY A 67 -19.84 8.54 0.47
N PHE A 68 -19.80 7.34 1.08
CA PHE A 68 -18.84 6.28 0.73
C PHE A 68 -19.56 4.98 0.36
N PRO A 69 -19.27 4.41 -0.82
CA PRO A 69 -20.00 3.24 -1.30
C PRO A 69 -19.68 1.98 -0.49
N SER A 70 -20.66 1.07 -0.43
CA SER A 70 -20.48 -0.28 0.10
C SER A 70 -19.56 -1.10 -0.81
N LEU A 71 -18.62 -1.82 -0.20
CA LEU A 71 -17.66 -2.69 -0.88
C LEU A 71 -18.08 -4.17 -0.84
N ASN A 72 -18.83 -4.57 0.19
CA ASN A 72 -19.24 -5.97 0.41
C ASN A 72 -20.34 -6.46 -0.54
N THR A 73 -20.88 -5.60 -1.39
CA THR A 73 -21.86 -5.95 -2.43
C THR A 73 -21.21 -6.32 -3.77
N LEU A 74 -19.91 -6.05 -3.91
CA LEU A 74 -19.15 -6.25 -5.14
C LEU A 74 -18.37 -7.57 -5.07
N GLY A 75 -18.35 -8.32 -6.17
CA GLY A 75 -17.52 -9.51 -6.28
C GLY A 75 -16.03 -9.17 -6.36
N LYS A 76 -15.16 -10.13 -5.99
CA LYS A 76 -13.70 -9.99 -5.98
C LYS A 76 -13.13 -9.33 -7.23
N GLN A 77 -13.49 -9.83 -8.41
CA GLN A 77 -12.94 -9.35 -9.68
C GLN A 77 -13.32 -7.90 -9.94
N VAL A 78 -14.57 -7.53 -9.64
CA VAL A 78 -15.07 -6.16 -9.81
C VAL A 78 -14.40 -5.21 -8.81
N LEU A 79 -14.17 -5.66 -7.57
CA LEU A 79 -13.43 -4.88 -6.58
C LEU A 79 -12.00 -4.60 -7.03
N LEU A 80 -11.28 -5.63 -7.49
CA LEU A 80 -9.92 -5.50 -7.98
C LEU A 80 -9.85 -4.54 -9.17
N GLU A 81 -10.73 -4.72 -10.16
CA GLU A 81 -10.79 -3.86 -11.34
C GLU A 81 -11.07 -2.40 -10.96
N LYS A 82 -12.01 -2.16 -10.05
CA LYS A 82 -12.32 -0.80 -9.56
C LYS A 82 -11.13 -0.19 -8.82
N MET A 83 -10.45 -0.93 -7.96
CA MET A 83 -9.25 -0.43 -7.26
C MET A 83 -8.16 -0.05 -8.25
N VAL A 84 -7.86 -0.93 -9.22
CA VAL A 84 -6.86 -0.65 -10.27
C VAL A 84 -7.28 0.54 -11.14
N SER A 85 -8.56 0.63 -11.51
CA SER A 85 -9.08 1.75 -12.30
C SER A 85 -9.00 3.07 -11.54
N LEU A 86 -9.32 3.09 -10.24
CA LEU A 86 -9.23 4.28 -9.40
C LEU A 86 -7.78 4.71 -9.16
N GLN A 87 -6.88 3.75 -8.93
CA GLN A 87 -5.44 3.99 -8.78
C GLN A 87 -4.85 4.68 -10.03
N ASN A 88 -5.26 4.25 -11.21
CA ASN A 88 -4.80 4.79 -12.50
C ASN A 88 -5.69 5.93 -13.04
N SER A 89 -6.69 6.38 -12.27
CA SER A 89 -7.61 7.40 -12.78
C SER A 89 -6.97 8.79 -12.81
N ASP A 90 -7.17 9.50 -13.92
CA ASP A 90 -6.85 10.93 -14.05
C ASP A 90 -8.07 11.81 -13.76
N SER A 91 -9.09 11.25 -13.11
CA SER A 91 -10.35 11.94 -12.88
C SER A 91 -10.21 13.04 -11.84
N SER A 92 -10.62 14.26 -12.20
CA SER A 92 -10.71 15.42 -11.30
C SER A 92 -11.88 15.36 -10.31
N SER A 93 -12.70 14.30 -10.34
CA SER A 93 -13.77 14.10 -9.37
C SER A 93 -13.18 13.94 -7.97
N THR A 94 -13.62 14.78 -7.02
CA THR A 94 -13.16 14.78 -5.62
C THR A 94 -13.18 13.38 -5.01
N ASN A 95 -14.26 12.62 -5.22
CA ASN A 95 -14.41 11.28 -4.63
C ASN A 95 -13.42 10.27 -5.22
N LYS A 96 -13.13 10.36 -6.53
CA LYS A 96 -12.15 9.48 -7.19
C LYS A 96 -10.72 9.87 -6.83
N ALA A 97 -10.44 11.17 -6.71
CA ALA A 97 -9.15 11.69 -6.30
C ALA A 97 -8.77 11.23 -4.88
N ILE A 98 -9.72 11.25 -3.93
CA ILE A 98 -9.48 10.73 -2.57
C ILE A 98 -9.12 9.25 -2.61
N MET A 99 -9.86 8.44 -3.39
CA MET A 99 -9.57 7.02 -3.53
C MET A 99 -8.25 6.73 -4.23
N LYS A 100 -7.87 7.54 -5.23
CA LYS A 100 -6.56 7.44 -5.87
C LYS A 100 -5.43 7.59 -4.85
N ILE A 101 -5.49 8.63 -4.00
CA ILE A 101 -4.47 8.89 -2.96
C ILE A 101 -4.38 7.71 -1.98
N GLN A 102 -5.50 7.10 -1.62
CA GLN A 102 -5.48 5.93 -0.72
C GLN A 102 -4.89 4.67 -1.37
N LEU A 103 -4.97 4.54 -2.69
CA LEU A 103 -4.47 3.40 -3.44
C LEU A 103 -3.06 3.63 -4.00
N GLU A 104 -2.54 4.84 -3.94
CA GLU A 104 -1.22 5.20 -4.45
C GLU A 104 -0.12 4.39 -3.75
N GLY A 105 0.79 3.82 -4.54
CA GLY A 105 1.90 3.02 -4.01
C GLY A 105 1.54 1.60 -3.56
N MET A 106 0.29 1.15 -3.67
CA MET A 106 -0.06 -0.27 -3.44
C MET A 106 0.29 -1.11 -4.66
N SER A 107 0.99 -2.23 -4.49
CA SER A 107 1.17 -3.20 -5.58
C SER A 107 -0.13 -3.93 -5.93
N ARG A 108 -0.13 -4.54 -7.11
CA ARG A 108 -1.20 -5.43 -7.56
C ARG A 108 -1.44 -6.60 -6.59
N ALA A 109 -0.40 -7.19 -6.02
CA ALA A 109 -0.54 -8.30 -5.07
C ALA A 109 -1.30 -7.86 -3.80
N THR A 110 -1.02 -6.65 -3.31
CA THR A 110 -1.73 -6.04 -2.17
C THR A 110 -3.21 -5.79 -2.50
N LEU A 111 -3.51 -5.26 -3.70
CA LEU A 111 -4.88 -5.03 -4.14
C LEU A 111 -5.67 -6.34 -4.30
N GLU A 112 -5.04 -7.39 -4.82
CA GLU A 112 -5.66 -8.71 -4.97
C GLU A 112 -5.98 -9.35 -3.62
N ALA A 113 -5.07 -9.25 -2.64
CA ALA A 113 -5.31 -9.74 -1.29
C ALA A 113 -6.42 -8.95 -0.56
N LEU A 114 -6.47 -7.64 -0.76
CA LEU A 114 -7.55 -6.79 -0.23
C LEU A 114 -8.90 -7.16 -0.86
N ALA A 115 -8.95 -7.35 -2.19
CA ALA A 115 -10.16 -7.74 -2.89
C ALA A 115 -10.66 -9.11 -2.40
N GLU A 116 -9.77 -10.08 -2.21
CA GLU A 116 -10.10 -11.39 -1.62
C GLU A 116 -10.68 -11.22 -0.21
N TYR A 117 -9.99 -10.45 0.65
CA TYR A 117 -10.41 -10.24 2.03
C TYR A 117 -11.80 -9.57 2.13
N ILE A 118 -12.06 -8.53 1.35
CA ILE A 118 -13.35 -7.84 1.34
C ILE A 118 -14.47 -8.75 0.82
N SER A 119 -14.15 -9.66 -0.12
CA SER A 119 -15.12 -10.61 -0.67
C SER A 119 -15.62 -11.62 0.36
N THR A 120 -14.91 -11.78 1.49
CA THR A 120 -15.36 -12.63 2.61
C THR A 120 -16.48 -11.99 3.44
N PHE A 121 -16.70 -10.68 3.29
CA PHE A 121 -17.74 -9.97 4.03
C PHE A 121 -19.13 -10.31 3.53
N LYS A 122 -20.09 -10.40 4.46
CA LYS A 122 -21.49 -10.66 4.13
C LYS A 122 -22.16 -9.35 3.73
N PRO A 123 -22.80 -9.26 2.55
CA PRO A 123 -23.55 -8.06 2.17
C PRO A 123 -24.70 -7.82 3.14
N ASN A 124 -24.84 -6.59 3.63
CA ASN A 124 -26.01 -6.22 4.44
C ASN A 124 -27.26 -6.15 3.54
N PRO A 125 -28.30 -6.97 3.79
CA PRO A 125 -29.49 -7.06 2.94
C PRO A 125 -30.29 -5.75 2.86
N ASN A 126 -30.09 -4.80 3.78
CA ASN A 126 -30.77 -3.51 3.78
C ASN A 126 -30.17 -2.48 2.82
N ILE A 127 -28.95 -2.68 2.31
CA ILE A 127 -28.33 -1.80 1.30
C ILE A 127 -29.15 -1.81 0.00
N LYS A 128 -29.72 -2.98 -0.37
CA LYS A 128 -30.62 -3.18 -1.53
C LYS A 128 -31.97 -2.42 -1.45
N LYS A 129 -32.29 -1.81 -0.31
CA LYS A 129 -33.46 -0.93 -0.19
C LYS A 129 -33.09 0.53 -0.40
N GLN A 130 -31.88 0.95 -0.03
CA GLN A 130 -31.45 2.34 -0.14
C GLN A 130 -31.08 2.74 -1.56
N ASP A 131 -30.43 1.86 -2.32
CA ASP A 131 -30.13 1.98 -3.75
C ASP A 131 -31.40 1.96 -4.63
N LYS A 132 -32.42 1.15 -4.27
CA LYS A 132 -33.75 1.21 -4.89
C LYS A 132 -34.45 2.53 -4.59
N ASN A 133 -34.46 2.96 -3.33
CA ASN A 133 -35.08 4.22 -2.92
C ASN A 133 -34.36 5.44 -3.54
N PHE A 134 -33.04 5.38 -3.74
CA PHE A 134 -32.29 6.41 -4.46
C PHE A 134 -32.57 6.41 -5.98
N LYS A 135 -32.74 5.23 -6.61
CA LYS A 135 -33.15 5.13 -8.02
C LYS A 135 -34.59 5.60 -8.25
N GLU A 136 -35.52 5.20 -7.39
CA GLU A 136 -36.92 5.63 -7.41
C GLU A 136 -37.02 7.14 -7.18
N LYS A 137 -36.30 7.68 -6.20
CA LYS A 137 -36.24 9.13 -5.94
C LYS A 137 -35.63 9.91 -7.10
N LYS A 138 -34.64 9.37 -7.82
CA LYS A 138 -34.09 10.01 -9.02
C LYS A 138 -35.10 10.02 -10.18
N GLN A 139 -35.90 8.96 -10.31
CA GLN A 139 -36.96 8.86 -11.32
C GLN A 139 -38.12 9.81 -11.05
N GLU A 140 -38.43 10.07 -9.77
CA GLU A 140 -39.47 11.04 -9.37
C GLU A 140 -39.02 12.49 -9.63
N ILE A 141 -37.74 12.81 -9.40
CA ILE A 141 -37.18 14.15 -9.67
C ILE A 141 -37.07 14.44 -11.19
N GLU A 142 -36.89 13.41 -12.03
CA GLU A 142 -36.82 13.59 -13.49
C GLU A 142 -38.20 13.84 -14.13
N LEU A 143 -39.30 13.39 -13.51
CA LEU A 143 -40.66 13.57 -14.01
C LEU A 143 -41.26 14.96 -13.66
N ASP A 144 -40.77 15.63 -12.63
CA ASP A 144 -41.26 16.96 -12.20
C ASP A 144 -40.74 18.11 -13.10
N THR A 145 -39.55 17.93 -13.69
CA THR A 145 -38.93 18.99 -14.51
C THR A 145 -39.49 19.16 -15.92
N THR A 146 -40.28 18.20 -16.43
CA THR A 146 -40.85 18.27 -17.79
C THR A 146 -41.98 19.29 -17.96
N CYS A 147 -42.48 19.87 -16.87
CA CYS A 147 -43.57 20.86 -16.90
C CYS A 147 -43.09 22.32 -16.94
N VAL A 148 -41.79 22.60 -16.79
CA VAL A 148 -41.26 23.98 -16.69
C VAL A 148 -40.84 24.55 -18.07
N ASN A 149 -40.79 23.74 -19.12
CA ASN A 149 -40.34 24.14 -20.46
C ASN A 149 -41.46 24.21 -21.52
N SER A 150 -42.71 24.51 -21.14
CA SER A 150 -43.82 24.77 -22.08
C SER A 150 -44.17 26.25 -22.16
#